data_AF-A0A7S3WEX7-F1
#
_entry.id   AF-A0A7S3WEX7-F1
#
_cell.length_a   1.000
_cell.length_b   1.000
_cell.length_c   1.000
_cell.angle_alpha   90.00
_cell.angle_beta   90.00
_cell.angle_gamma   90.00
#
_symmetry.space_group_name_H-M   'P 1'
#
loop_
_entity.id
_entity.type
_entity.pdbx_description
1 polymer ?
#
loop_
_entity_poly.entity_id
_entity_poly.type
_entity_poly.pdbx_seq_one_letter_code
_entity_poly.pdbx_strand_id
1 'polypeptide(L)'
;MSRVEDVLRDMAAAVSDTAEHAMATALAATDVARKSKALRALVAATEGAAAAGSEGESESEGASESDTDAEEDRKGEGEERAAEAEEAEAEEEAEKEAAVLESLAQASPAVLRRISNARSLRKLAGEIGEMQSKMRRLASSSPQLLQSVSVLEKEALFQQLAEVLRAAEAPVLRRWYREAGRGEEAEQAAEELEEHLAGWLCLARRRVAFLFHAADLRGLPVPSSLEARLLRQAALVDFELTAHLVRSLLLLRVPLFAPRAVSRPGGKLAELMRECDAAVESLNPHSSTPPPS
;
A
#
# COMPACT_ATOMS: atom_id res chain seq x y z
N MET A 1 -10.84 33.22 -50.56
CA MET A 1 -10.95 33.56 -49.13
C MET A 1 -11.75 32.54 -48.31
N SER A 2 -12.62 31.72 -48.92
CA SER A 2 -13.43 30.70 -48.21
C SER A 2 -12.64 29.63 -47.43
N ARG A 3 -11.50 29.16 -47.95
CA ARG A 3 -10.74 28.06 -47.30
C ARG A 3 -10.15 28.39 -45.93
N VAL A 4 -9.87 29.66 -45.65
CA VAL A 4 -9.31 30.07 -44.35
C VAL A 4 -10.42 30.16 -43.30
N GLU A 5 -11.61 30.63 -43.69
CA GLU A 5 -12.77 30.70 -42.81
C GLU A 5 -13.26 29.31 -42.39
N ASP A 6 -13.24 28.34 -43.30
CA ASP A 6 -13.65 26.96 -43.00
C ASP A 6 -12.65 26.28 -42.03
N VAL A 7 -11.34 26.46 -42.24
CA VAL A 7 -10.31 25.93 -41.31
C VAL A 7 -10.42 26.54 -39.92
N LEU A 8 -10.68 27.85 -39.82
CA LEU A 8 -10.86 28.52 -38.52
C LEU A 8 -12.13 28.05 -37.81
N ARG A 9 -13.21 27.76 -38.57
CA ARG A 9 -14.46 27.21 -38.01
C ARG A 9 -14.27 25.79 -37.49
N ASP A 10 -13.56 24.95 -38.24
CA ASP A 10 -13.27 23.57 -37.84
C ASP A 10 -12.34 23.51 -36.62
N MET A 11 -11.33 24.40 -36.55
CA MET A 11 -10.46 24.52 -35.37
C MET A 11 -11.25 25.02 -34.15
N ALA A 12 -12.17 25.97 -34.31
CA ALA A 12 -13.00 26.45 -33.21
C ALA A 12 -13.95 25.36 -32.68
N ALA A 13 -14.53 24.54 -33.57
CA ALA A 13 -15.35 23.40 -33.17
C ALA A 13 -14.52 22.34 -32.41
N ALA A 14 -13.34 22.00 -32.91
CA ALA A 14 -12.45 21.05 -32.24
C ALA A 14 -11.98 21.52 -30.86
N VAL A 15 -11.76 22.83 -30.68
CA VAL A 15 -11.42 23.43 -29.37
C VAL A 15 -12.64 23.40 -28.42
N SER A 16 -13.85 23.59 -28.93
CA SER A 16 -15.08 23.49 -28.13
C SER A 16 -15.31 22.06 -27.62
N ASP A 17 -15.22 21.07 -28.52
CA ASP A 17 -15.44 19.66 -28.16
C ASP A 17 -14.39 19.16 -27.15
N THR A 18 -13.13 19.60 -27.29
CA THR A 18 -12.08 19.27 -26.32
C THR A 18 -12.28 19.95 -24.97
N ALA A 19 -12.81 21.17 -24.94
CA ALA A 19 -13.16 21.85 -23.69
C ALA A 19 -14.34 21.16 -22.98
N GLU A 20 -15.37 20.74 -23.71
CA GLU A 20 -16.51 20.01 -23.15
C GLU A 20 -16.09 18.64 -22.59
N HIS A 21 -15.22 17.90 -23.30
CA HIS A 21 -14.68 16.65 -22.78
C HIS A 21 -13.80 16.85 -21.54
N ALA A 22 -13.01 17.92 -21.48
CA ALA A 22 -12.21 18.26 -20.31
C ALA A 22 -13.10 18.59 -19.10
N MET A 23 -14.19 19.34 -19.29
CA MET A 23 -15.15 19.65 -18.23
C MET A 23 -15.91 18.40 -17.76
N ALA A 24 -16.36 17.54 -18.66
CA ALA A 24 -17.01 16.28 -18.31
C ALA A 24 -16.08 15.36 -17.50
N THR A 25 -14.80 15.30 -17.88
CA THR A 25 -13.78 14.53 -17.16
C THR A 25 -13.49 15.12 -15.78
N ALA A 26 -13.44 16.46 -15.67
CA ALA A 26 -13.27 17.15 -14.39
C ALA A 26 -14.44 16.89 -13.43
N LEU A 27 -15.68 16.96 -13.92
CA LEU A 27 -16.87 16.65 -13.13
C LEU A 27 -16.88 15.20 -12.66
N ALA A 28 -16.57 14.24 -13.55
CA ALA A 28 -16.43 12.83 -13.18
C ALA A 28 -15.34 12.60 -12.12
N ALA A 29 -14.20 13.30 -12.22
CA ALA A 29 -13.13 13.24 -11.23
C ALA A 29 -13.56 13.80 -9.87
N THR A 30 -14.34 14.89 -9.83
CA THR A 30 -14.86 15.43 -8.57
C THR A 30 -15.88 14.50 -7.90
N ASP A 31 -16.71 13.81 -8.68
CA ASP A 31 -17.66 12.82 -8.16
C ASP A 31 -16.95 11.56 -7.64
N VAL A 32 -15.91 11.09 -8.33
CA VAL A 32 -15.05 10.01 -7.84
C VAL A 32 -14.33 10.45 -6.55
N ALA A 33 -13.84 11.68 -6.47
CA ALA A 33 -13.20 12.20 -5.27
C ALA A 33 -14.17 12.25 -4.07
N ARG A 34 -15.39 12.76 -4.27
CA ARG A 34 -16.46 12.77 -3.24
C ARG A 34 -16.84 11.36 -2.79
N LYS A 35 -17.04 10.43 -3.73
CA LYS A 35 -17.33 9.02 -3.43
C LYS A 35 -16.17 8.33 -2.71
N SER A 36 -14.92 8.63 -3.08
CA SER A 36 -13.73 8.10 -2.41
C SER A 36 -13.55 8.64 -0.98
N LYS A 37 -13.97 9.87 -0.71
CA LYS A 37 -13.95 10.47 0.63
C LYS A 37 -15.03 9.85 1.52
N ALA A 38 -16.23 9.65 0.98
CA ALA A 38 -17.30 8.93 1.69
C ALA A 38 -16.92 7.47 1.97
N LEU A 39 -16.31 6.78 1.01
CA LEU A 39 -15.79 5.42 1.20
C LEU A 39 -14.67 5.36 2.22
N ARG A 40 -13.71 6.30 2.21
CA ARG A 40 -12.65 6.36 3.23
C ARG A 40 -13.19 6.63 4.63
N ALA A 41 -14.18 7.52 4.77
CA ALA A 41 -14.84 7.74 6.06
C ALA A 41 -15.57 6.47 6.55
N LEU A 42 -16.20 5.72 5.63
CA LEU A 42 -16.92 4.50 5.97
C LEU A 42 -15.98 3.32 6.26
N VAL A 43 -14.84 3.23 5.57
CA VAL A 43 -13.78 2.24 5.83
C VAL A 43 -13.08 2.55 7.15
N ALA A 44 -12.73 3.82 7.42
CA ALA A 44 -12.15 4.23 8.69
C ALA A 44 -13.10 3.95 9.88
N ALA A 45 -14.40 4.15 9.69
CA ALA A 45 -15.41 3.78 10.70
C ALA A 45 -15.51 2.26 10.92
N THR A 46 -15.16 1.43 9.93
CA THR A 46 -15.16 -0.04 10.08
C THR A 46 -13.82 -0.62 10.52
N GLU A 47 -12.71 0.03 10.21
CA GLU A 47 -11.36 -0.37 10.63
C GLU A 47 -11.08 0.06 12.07
N GLY A 48 -11.60 1.21 12.52
CA GLY A 48 -11.59 1.59 13.93
C GLY A 48 -12.36 0.64 14.86
N ALA A 49 -13.24 -0.20 14.31
CA ALA A 49 -13.92 -1.27 15.03
C ALA A 49 -13.20 -2.63 14.94
N ALA A 50 -12.25 -2.81 14.02
CA ALA A 50 -11.51 -4.06 13.82
C ALA A 50 -10.13 -4.06 14.50
N ALA A 51 -9.56 -2.88 14.76
CA ALA A 51 -8.28 -2.74 15.46
C ALA A 51 -8.39 -2.91 17.00
N ALA A 52 -9.59 -2.97 17.56
CA ALA A 52 -9.81 -3.24 18.99
C ALA A 52 -9.88 -4.75 19.32
N GLY A 53 -10.10 -5.62 18.33
CA GLY A 53 -10.36 -7.06 18.55
C GLY A 53 -9.22 -8.01 18.13
N SER A 54 -7.95 -7.60 18.24
CA SER A 54 -6.81 -8.44 17.82
C SER A 54 -5.60 -8.39 18.76
N GLU A 55 -5.83 -8.44 20.08
CA GLU A 55 -4.80 -8.85 21.04
C GLU A 55 -5.37 -9.92 21.97
N GLY A 56 -5.24 -11.20 21.59
CA GLY A 56 -5.75 -12.31 22.39
C GLY A 56 -5.29 -13.68 21.86
N GLU A 57 -4.35 -14.26 22.60
CA GLU A 57 -4.06 -15.71 22.73
C GLU A 57 -3.26 -16.45 21.65
N SER A 58 -2.00 -16.77 22.02
CA SER A 58 -1.58 -18.17 21.98
C SER A 58 -0.62 -18.45 23.14
N GLU A 59 -1.15 -19.11 24.16
CA GLU A 59 -0.40 -19.92 25.11
C GLU A 59 0.21 -21.15 24.40
N SER A 60 1.41 -21.59 24.82
CA SER A 60 1.76 -23.01 25.04
C SER A 60 3.24 -23.16 25.41
N GLU A 61 3.45 -23.32 26.72
CA GLU A 61 4.33 -24.24 27.46
C GLU A 61 5.68 -24.74 26.87
N GLY A 62 6.73 -24.55 27.68
CA GLY A 62 8.00 -25.27 27.57
C GLY A 62 8.89 -25.02 28.78
N ALA A 63 8.75 -25.87 29.80
CA ALA A 63 9.42 -25.80 31.10
C ALA A 63 10.97 -25.72 31.05
N SER A 64 11.55 -24.91 31.93
CA SER A 64 12.86 -25.23 32.54
C SER A 64 13.06 -24.47 33.85
N GLU A 65 13.32 -25.26 34.89
CA GLU A 65 13.52 -24.91 36.29
C GLU A 65 14.79 -24.08 36.51
N SER A 66 14.72 -23.04 37.34
CA SER A 66 15.89 -22.48 38.02
C SER A 66 15.45 -21.63 39.21
N ASP A 67 15.66 -22.17 40.41
CA ASP A 67 15.60 -21.51 41.70
C ASP A 67 16.33 -20.16 41.71
N THR A 68 15.66 -19.12 42.23
CA THR A 68 16.29 -18.13 43.12
C THR A 68 15.25 -17.51 44.04
N ASP A 69 15.52 -17.72 45.33
CA ASP A 69 14.89 -17.12 46.51
C ASP A 69 14.81 -15.58 46.50
N ALA A 70 13.90 -15.10 47.35
CA ALA A 70 13.82 -13.79 47.99
C ALA A 70 13.19 -12.64 47.20
N GLU A 71 11.91 -12.34 47.51
CA GLU A 71 11.51 -11.15 48.29
C GLU A 71 9.97 -11.16 48.42
N GLU A 72 9.50 -11.34 49.66
CA GLU A 72 8.13 -11.19 50.11
C GLU A 72 7.68 -9.72 50.07
N ASP A 73 6.34 -9.54 50.02
CA ASP A 73 5.60 -8.33 50.40
C ASP A 73 5.62 -7.09 49.48
N ARG A 74 5.07 -7.21 48.26
CA ARG A 74 4.20 -6.18 47.60
C ARG A 74 3.33 -6.78 46.49
N LYS A 75 2.44 -7.74 46.82
CA LYS A 75 1.57 -8.43 45.83
C LYS A 75 0.13 -8.41 46.33
N GLY A 76 -0.69 -7.47 45.86
CA GLY A 76 -2.09 -7.38 46.27
C GLY A 76 -2.95 -6.35 45.55
N GLU A 77 -2.39 -5.24 45.06
CA GLU A 77 -3.19 -4.15 44.44
C GLU A 77 -3.07 -4.07 42.90
N GLY A 78 -2.30 -4.95 42.27
CA GLY A 78 -2.04 -4.93 40.82
C GLY A 78 -2.99 -5.81 39.99
N GLU A 79 -3.47 -6.93 40.52
CA GLU A 79 -4.35 -7.86 39.80
C GLU A 79 -5.80 -7.34 39.69
N GLU A 80 -6.29 -6.62 40.70
CA GLU A 80 -7.66 -6.09 40.70
C GLU A 80 -7.84 -4.97 39.65
N ARG A 81 -6.79 -4.20 39.36
CA ARG A 81 -6.81 -3.16 38.31
C ARG A 81 -6.66 -3.70 36.89
N ALA A 82 -6.10 -4.89 36.71
CA ALA A 82 -6.00 -5.51 35.40
C ALA A 82 -7.35 -6.11 34.98
N ALA A 83 -8.07 -6.73 35.92
CA ALA A 83 -9.41 -7.27 35.68
C ALA A 83 -10.45 -6.16 35.40
N GLU A 84 -10.41 -5.03 36.12
CA GLU A 84 -11.30 -3.88 35.85
C GLU A 84 -11.02 -3.23 34.48
N ALA A 85 -9.78 -3.25 33.99
CA ALA A 85 -9.44 -2.71 32.68
C ALA A 85 -9.95 -3.59 31.53
N GLU A 86 -9.88 -4.92 31.68
CA GLU A 86 -10.37 -5.89 30.71
C GLU A 86 -11.90 -5.91 30.63
N GLU A 87 -12.58 -5.79 31.78
CA GLU A 87 -14.05 -5.68 31.83
C GLU A 87 -14.56 -4.37 31.20
N ALA A 88 -13.85 -3.25 31.42
CA ALA A 88 -14.17 -1.96 30.80
C ALA A 88 -13.94 -1.95 29.28
N GLU A 89 -12.89 -2.59 28.77
CA GLU A 89 -12.66 -2.72 27.33
C GLU A 89 -13.71 -3.61 26.66
N ALA A 90 -14.11 -4.72 27.30
CA ALA A 90 -15.17 -5.59 26.81
C ALA A 90 -16.54 -4.88 26.76
N GLU A 91 -16.85 -4.04 27.75
CA GLU A 91 -18.09 -3.26 27.79
C GLU A 91 -18.09 -2.15 26.71
N GLU A 92 -16.96 -1.49 26.47
CA GLU A 92 -16.81 -0.49 25.40
C GLU A 92 -16.89 -1.13 24.00
N GLU A 93 -16.34 -2.33 23.82
CA GLU A 93 -16.44 -3.07 22.55
C GLU A 93 -17.88 -3.51 22.28
N ALA A 94 -18.58 -4.01 23.29
CA ALA A 94 -19.99 -4.38 23.20
C ALA A 94 -20.90 -3.18 22.87
N GLU A 95 -20.63 -2.00 23.46
CA GLU A 95 -21.39 -0.77 23.17
C GLU A 95 -21.14 -0.27 21.74
N LYS A 96 -19.89 -0.37 21.24
CA LYS A 96 -19.55 -0.06 19.85
C LYS A 96 -20.25 -1.01 18.87
N GLU A 97 -20.29 -2.30 19.16
CA GLU A 97 -20.99 -3.28 18.32
C GLU A 97 -22.51 -3.01 18.29
N ALA A 98 -23.11 -2.71 19.45
CA ALA A 98 -24.52 -2.37 19.56
C ALA A 98 -24.87 -1.11 18.74
N ALA A 99 -24.04 -0.06 18.83
CA ALA A 99 -24.21 1.18 18.06
C ALA A 99 -24.10 0.93 16.54
N VAL A 100 -23.18 0.06 16.10
CA VAL A 100 -23.05 -0.34 14.70
C VAL A 100 -24.30 -1.08 14.24
N LEU A 101 -24.82 -2.02 15.03
CA LEU A 101 -26.05 -2.76 14.70
C LEU A 101 -27.28 -1.85 14.62
N GLU A 102 -27.40 -0.87 15.51
CA GLU A 102 -28.49 0.11 15.47
C GLU A 102 -28.39 1.01 14.23
N SER A 103 -27.18 1.47 13.88
CA SER A 103 -26.95 2.25 12.65
C SER A 103 -27.27 1.46 11.38
N LEU A 104 -27.02 0.14 11.39
CA LEU A 104 -27.35 -0.76 10.29
C LEU A 104 -28.86 -1.02 10.20
N ALA A 105 -29.56 -1.08 11.32
CA ALA A 105 -31.03 -1.24 11.35
C ALA A 105 -31.75 -0.02 10.75
N GLN A 106 -31.17 1.17 10.88
CA GLN A 106 -31.68 2.41 10.27
C GLN A 106 -31.19 2.63 8.82
N ALA A 107 -30.28 1.79 8.31
CA ALA A 107 -29.70 1.96 7.00
C ALA A 107 -30.70 1.64 5.87
N SER A 108 -30.64 2.40 4.78
CA SER A 108 -31.49 2.12 3.61
C SER A 108 -31.21 0.72 3.03
N PRO A 109 -32.19 0.07 2.39
CA PRO A 109 -31.99 -1.23 1.74
C PRO A 109 -30.83 -1.25 0.72
N ALA A 110 -30.55 -0.12 0.08
CA ALA A 110 -29.42 0.03 -0.84
C ALA A 110 -28.07 -0.03 -0.11
N VAL A 111 -27.98 0.57 1.09
CA VAL A 111 -26.77 0.51 1.94
C VAL A 111 -26.57 -0.91 2.46
N LEU A 112 -27.63 -1.57 2.95
CA LEU A 112 -27.56 -2.96 3.41
C LEU A 112 -27.08 -3.91 2.30
N ARG A 113 -27.58 -3.76 1.06
CA ARG A 113 -27.08 -4.52 -0.10
C ARG A 113 -25.60 -4.27 -0.37
N ARG A 114 -25.13 -3.02 -0.31
CA ARG A 114 -23.71 -2.69 -0.49
C ARG A 114 -22.84 -3.33 0.57
N ILE A 115 -23.27 -3.31 1.83
CA ILE A 115 -22.53 -3.90 2.95
C ILE A 115 -22.46 -5.41 2.80
N SER A 116 -23.58 -6.07 2.46
CA SER A 116 -23.61 -7.51 2.19
C SER A 116 -22.70 -7.91 1.02
N ASN A 117 -22.75 -7.13 -0.09
CA ASN A 117 -21.85 -7.34 -1.23
C ASN A 117 -20.39 -7.16 -0.83
N ALA A 118 -20.05 -6.12 -0.06
CA ALA A 118 -18.69 -5.88 0.41
C ALA A 118 -18.18 -7.02 1.31
N ARG A 119 -19.02 -7.56 2.21
CA ARG A 119 -18.69 -8.73 3.03
C ARG A 119 -18.44 -9.97 2.16
N SER A 120 -19.31 -10.22 1.17
CA SER A 120 -19.16 -11.34 0.25
C SER A 120 -17.88 -11.23 -0.57
N LEU A 121 -17.53 -10.04 -1.06
CA LEU A 121 -16.28 -9.78 -1.78
C LEU A 121 -15.05 -9.98 -0.89
N ARG A 122 -15.08 -9.56 0.37
CA ARG A 122 -14.00 -9.82 1.33
C ARG A 122 -13.80 -11.31 1.58
N LYS A 123 -14.89 -12.06 1.76
CA LYS A 123 -14.85 -13.52 1.93
C LYS A 123 -14.24 -14.20 0.70
N LEU A 124 -14.73 -13.87 -0.49
CA LEU A 124 -14.18 -14.39 -1.76
C LEU A 124 -12.72 -14.01 -1.94
N ALA A 125 -12.33 -12.79 -1.56
CA ALA A 125 -10.94 -12.36 -1.62
C ALA A 125 -10.03 -13.19 -0.70
N GLY A 126 -10.50 -13.50 0.51
CA GLY A 126 -9.82 -14.41 1.44
C GLY A 126 -9.66 -15.82 0.86
N GLU A 127 -10.74 -16.42 0.34
CA GLU A 127 -10.70 -17.75 -0.30
C GLU A 127 -9.75 -17.80 -1.50
N ILE A 128 -9.76 -16.76 -2.35
CA ILE A 128 -8.81 -16.63 -3.48
C ILE A 128 -7.38 -16.51 -2.96
N GLY A 129 -7.14 -15.70 -1.92
CA GLY A 129 -5.83 -15.52 -1.31
C GLY A 129 -5.27 -16.83 -0.73
N GLU A 130 -6.12 -17.62 -0.07
CA GLU A 130 -5.77 -18.95 0.41
C GLU A 130 -5.43 -19.91 -0.74
N MET A 131 -6.26 -19.91 -1.79
CA MET A 131 -6.04 -20.75 -2.97
C MET A 131 -4.75 -20.38 -3.70
N GLN A 132 -4.47 -19.09 -3.89
CA GLN A 132 -3.22 -18.60 -4.46
C GLN A 132 -2.02 -18.97 -3.59
N SER A 133 -2.17 -18.94 -2.27
CA SER A 133 -1.11 -19.36 -1.34
C SER A 133 -0.85 -20.86 -1.42
N LYS A 134 -1.90 -21.69 -1.51
CA LYS A 134 -1.80 -23.14 -1.74
C LYS A 134 -1.12 -23.44 -3.10
N MET A 135 -1.53 -22.74 -4.16
CA MET A 135 -0.92 -22.85 -5.49
C MET A 135 0.57 -22.49 -5.47
N ARG A 136 0.96 -21.40 -4.80
CA ARG A 136 2.37 -21.00 -4.66
C ARG A 136 3.20 -22.06 -3.94
N ARG A 137 2.69 -22.59 -2.82
CA ARG A 137 3.37 -23.68 -2.10
C ARG A 137 3.53 -24.92 -2.98
N LEU A 138 2.51 -25.25 -3.76
CA LEU A 138 2.50 -26.40 -4.67
C LEU A 138 3.47 -26.19 -5.86
N ALA A 139 3.53 -24.97 -6.41
CA ALA A 139 4.49 -24.60 -7.43
C ALA A 139 5.93 -24.64 -6.90
N SER A 140 6.16 -24.19 -5.65
CA SER A 140 7.48 -24.25 -5.02
C SER A 140 7.93 -25.68 -4.70
N SER A 141 7.00 -26.58 -4.33
CA SER A 141 7.33 -27.97 -4.03
C SER A 141 7.47 -28.82 -5.30
N SER A 142 6.76 -28.47 -6.37
CA SER A 142 6.70 -29.20 -7.62
C SER A 142 6.87 -28.26 -8.82
N PRO A 143 8.07 -27.72 -9.06
CA PRO A 143 8.32 -26.74 -10.12
C PRO A 143 8.03 -27.29 -11.53
N GLN A 144 8.01 -28.61 -11.70
CA GLN A 144 7.64 -29.29 -12.95
C GLN A 144 6.19 -29.05 -13.38
N LEU A 145 5.31 -28.61 -12.47
CA LEU A 145 3.90 -28.33 -12.75
C LEU A 145 3.68 -26.99 -13.44
N LEU A 146 4.65 -26.07 -13.35
CA LEU A 146 4.61 -24.84 -14.11
C LEU A 146 5.09 -25.14 -15.53
N GLN A 147 4.29 -24.72 -16.53
CA GLN A 147 4.80 -24.67 -17.89
C GLN A 147 6.08 -23.84 -17.88
N SER A 148 7.13 -24.37 -18.49
CA SER A 148 8.40 -23.66 -18.62
C SER A 148 8.14 -22.36 -19.36
N VAL A 149 8.27 -21.23 -18.65
CA VAL A 149 8.30 -19.91 -19.28
C VAL A 149 9.53 -19.89 -20.19
N SER A 150 9.31 -19.62 -21.47
CA SER A 150 10.42 -19.54 -22.41
C SER A 150 11.34 -18.38 -22.06
N VAL A 151 12.62 -18.48 -22.44
CA VAL A 151 13.60 -17.40 -22.22
C VAL A 151 13.09 -16.08 -22.81
N LEU A 152 12.46 -16.13 -24.00
CA LEU A 152 11.90 -14.95 -24.68
C LEU A 152 10.75 -14.30 -23.90
N GLU A 153 9.85 -15.09 -23.31
CA GLU A 153 8.76 -14.57 -22.47
C GLU A 153 9.28 -13.94 -21.19
N LYS A 154 10.30 -14.57 -20.57
CA LYS A 154 10.98 -14.03 -19.40
C LYS A 154 11.63 -12.68 -19.73
N GLU A 155 12.39 -12.61 -20.82
CA GLU A 155 13.02 -11.37 -21.29
C GLU A 155 11.98 -10.26 -21.54
N ALA A 156 10.89 -10.57 -22.23
CA ALA A 156 9.82 -9.60 -22.50
C ALA A 156 9.18 -9.06 -21.21
N LEU A 157 8.91 -9.94 -20.24
CA LEU A 157 8.35 -9.56 -18.94
C LEU A 157 9.32 -8.65 -18.16
N PHE A 158 10.60 -8.99 -18.11
CA PHE A 158 11.60 -8.21 -17.38
C PHE A 158 11.92 -6.87 -18.06
N GLN A 159 11.80 -6.81 -19.39
CA GLN A 159 11.88 -5.56 -20.15
C GLN A 159 10.71 -4.63 -19.77
N GLN A 160 9.48 -5.15 -19.73
CA GLN A 160 8.30 -4.37 -19.29
C GLN A 160 8.45 -3.90 -17.84
N LEU A 161 8.93 -4.76 -16.94
CA LEU A 161 9.20 -4.39 -15.56
C LEU A 161 10.24 -3.27 -15.46
N ALA A 162 11.34 -3.36 -16.21
CA ALA A 162 12.37 -2.33 -16.23
C ALA A 162 11.83 -0.97 -16.72
N GLU A 163 10.92 -0.97 -17.70
CA GLU A 163 10.23 0.23 -18.18
C GLU A 163 9.33 0.85 -17.11
N VAL A 164 8.57 0.02 -16.38
CA VAL A 164 7.75 0.46 -15.24
C VAL A 164 8.62 1.09 -14.15
N LEU A 165 9.74 0.45 -13.79
CA LEU A 165 10.66 0.97 -12.77
C LEU A 165 11.29 2.31 -13.20
N ARG A 166 11.72 2.44 -14.45
CA ARG A 166 12.22 3.70 -15.01
C ARG A 166 11.15 4.79 -15.05
N ALA A 167 9.92 4.44 -15.38
CA ALA A 167 8.79 5.39 -15.39
C ALA A 167 8.44 5.86 -13.97
N ALA A 168 8.61 5.02 -12.95
CA ALA A 168 8.45 5.38 -11.55
C ALA A 168 9.57 6.31 -11.05
N GLU A 169 10.81 6.07 -11.48
CA GLU A 169 11.99 6.86 -11.11
C GLU A 169 11.98 8.27 -11.75
N ALA A 170 11.64 8.37 -13.04
CA ALA A 170 11.83 9.60 -13.82
C ALA A 170 11.21 10.88 -13.20
N PRO A 171 10.03 10.85 -12.55
CA PRO A 171 9.45 12.01 -11.90
C PRO A 171 10.23 12.48 -10.66
N VAL A 172 10.82 11.55 -9.90
CA VAL A 172 11.67 11.88 -8.74
C VAL A 172 12.93 12.59 -9.23
N LEU A 173 13.56 12.02 -10.27
CA LEU A 173 14.74 12.58 -10.91
C LEU A 173 14.48 13.98 -11.49
N ARG A 174 13.38 14.17 -12.24
CA ARG A 174 13.00 15.47 -12.81
C ARG A 174 12.77 16.54 -11.74
N ARG A 175 12.16 16.16 -10.61
CA ARG A 175 11.94 17.09 -9.50
C ARG A 175 13.26 17.52 -8.89
N TRP A 176 14.14 16.55 -8.63
CA TRP A 176 15.47 16.84 -8.10
C TRP A 176 16.27 17.79 -9.00
N TYR A 177 16.32 17.56 -10.31
CA TYR A 177 17.03 18.47 -11.24
C TYR A 177 16.44 19.89 -11.26
N ARG A 178 15.12 20.03 -11.12
CA ARG A 178 14.45 21.33 -11.08
C ARG A 178 14.79 22.10 -9.79
N GLU A 179 14.95 21.39 -8.69
CA GLU A 179 15.21 21.95 -7.36
C GLU A 179 16.71 22.17 -7.11
N ALA A 180 17.59 21.29 -7.61
CA ALA A 180 19.04 21.39 -7.48
C ALA A 180 19.60 22.67 -8.13
N GLY A 181 19.00 23.15 -9.22
CA GLY A 181 19.36 24.44 -9.84
C GLY A 181 18.96 25.67 -9.02
N ARG A 182 18.20 25.52 -7.92
CA ARG A 182 17.80 26.60 -7.01
C ARG A 182 18.57 26.58 -5.67
N GLY A 183 19.46 25.59 -5.50
CA GLY A 183 20.02 25.21 -4.20
C GLY A 183 21.22 26.00 -3.70
N GLU A 184 21.72 27.01 -4.43
CA GLU A 184 22.83 27.85 -3.93
C GLU A 184 22.36 28.97 -2.98
N GLU A 185 21.06 29.29 -2.94
CA GLU A 185 20.51 30.39 -2.12
C GLU A 185 19.76 29.90 -0.86
N ALA A 186 19.62 28.59 -0.65
CA ALA A 186 18.66 27.98 0.29
C ALA A 186 19.21 27.61 1.68
N GLU A 187 20.22 28.32 2.19
CA GLU A 187 20.67 28.15 3.59
C GLU A 187 19.75 28.85 4.62
N GLN A 188 18.79 29.67 4.18
CA GLN A 188 18.10 30.62 5.06
C GLN A 188 16.70 30.23 5.58
N ALA A 189 16.15 29.06 5.26
CA ALA A 189 14.87 28.65 5.83
C ALA A 189 14.78 27.15 6.10
N ALA A 190 15.05 26.76 7.35
CA ALA A 190 14.88 25.37 7.82
C ALA A 190 13.43 24.88 7.64
N GLU A 191 12.44 25.76 7.78
CA GLU A 191 11.02 25.45 7.56
C GLU A 191 10.71 25.17 6.09
N GLU A 192 11.20 25.99 5.17
CA GLU A 192 11.04 25.75 3.73
C GLU A 192 11.71 24.43 3.33
N LEU A 193 12.87 24.12 3.90
CA LEU A 193 13.55 22.86 3.68
C LEU A 193 12.66 21.68 4.09
N GLU A 194 12.08 21.70 5.30
CA GLU A 194 11.19 20.63 5.77
C GLU A 194 9.96 20.40 4.87
N GLU A 195 9.30 21.47 4.42
CA GLU A 195 8.18 21.37 3.48
C GLU A 195 8.60 20.74 2.15
N HIS A 196 9.78 21.12 1.64
CA HIS A 196 10.35 20.53 0.44
C HIS A 196 10.66 19.04 0.65
N LEU A 197 11.20 18.66 1.81
CA LEU A 197 11.45 17.26 2.16
C LEU A 197 10.16 16.45 2.20
N ALA A 198 9.13 16.96 2.87
CA ALA A 198 7.83 16.31 2.97
C ALA A 198 7.20 16.13 1.59
N GLY A 199 7.27 17.17 0.75
CA GLY A 199 6.79 17.11 -0.63
C GLY A 199 7.54 16.08 -1.47
N TRP A 200 8.86 16.00 -1.35
CA TRP A 200 9.69 15.01 -2.06
C TRP A 200 9.38 13.59 -1.59
N LEU A 201 9.29 13.35 -0.28
CA LEU A 201 8.96 12.03 0.29
C LEU A 201 7.56 11.57 -0.12
N CYS A 202 6.58 12.47 -0.13
CA CYS A 202 5.23 12.18 -0.64
C CYS A 202 5.27 11.76 -2.12
N LEU A 203 6.07 12.44 -2.94
CA LEU A 203 6.27 12.05 -4.34
C LEU A 203 6.92 10.67 -4.45
N ALA A 204 8.02 10.43 -3.72
CA ALA A 204 8.72 9.15 -3.72
C ALA A 204 7.78 8.00 -3.32
N ARG A 205 7.08 8.13 -2.18
CA ARG A 205 6.09 7.16 -1.69
C ARG A 205 4.99 6.89 -2.71
N ARG A 206 4.48 7.94 -3.37
CA ARG A 206 3.49 7.79 -4.44
C ARG A 206 4.02 7.01 -5.65
N ARG A 207 5.30 7.20 -6.01
CA ARG A 207 5.93 6.50 -7.14
C ARG A 207 6.25 5.05 -6.83
N VAL A 208 6.54 4.72 -5.57
CA VAL A 208 6.74 3.33 -5.12
C VAL A 208 5.43 2.65 -4.68
N ALA A 209 4.28 3.34 -4.72
CA ALA A 209 3.00 2.80 -4.22
C ALA A 209 2.60 1.45 -4.84
N PHE A 210 2.98 1.19 -6.10
CA PHE A 210 2.72 -0.08 -6.74
C PHE A 210 3.51 -1.25 -6.11
N LEU A 211 4.66 -0.99 -5.47
CA LEU A 211 5.42 -2.00 -4.73
C LEU A 211 4.61 -2.50 -3.53
N PHE A 212 4.07 -1.58 -2.73
CA PHE A 212 3.22 -1.92 -1.59
C PHE A 212 1.94 -2.62 -2.02
N HIS A 213 1.34 -2.17 -3.12
CA HIS A 213 0.17 -2.82 -3.70
C HIS A 213 0.47 -4.23 -4.21
N ALA A 214 1.67 -4.48 -4.75
CA ALA A 214 2.11 -5.81 -5.11
C ALA A 214 2.39 -6.66 -3.86
N ALA A 215 2.96 -6.09 -2.81
CA ALA A 215 3.24 -6.77 -1.54
C ALA A 215 1.98 -7.17 -0.77
N ASP A 216 0.86 -6.44 -0.92
CA ASP A 216 -0.40 -6.72 -0.23
C ASP A 216 -1.15 -7.95 -0.80
N LEU A 217 -0.65 -9.13 -0.47
CA LEU A 217 -1.21 -10.41 -0.89
C LEU A 217 -2.53 -10.75 -0.19
N ARG A 218 -2.81 -10.13 0.97
CA ARG A 218 -3.96 -10.46 1.82
C ARG A 218 -5.18 -9.60 1.48
N GLY A 219 -4.99 -8.29 1.33
CA GLY A 219 -6.08 -7.36 1.00
C GLY A 219 -6.48 -7.44 -0.46
N LEU A 220 -5.54 -7.77 -1.36
CA LEU A 220 -5.73 -7.66 -2.80
C LEU A 220 -5.22 -8.91 -3.52
N PRO A 221 -6.05 -9.96 -3.68
CA PRO A 221 -5.64 -11.19 -4.37
C PRO A 221 -5.21 -10.93 -5.81
N VAL A 222 -5.79 -9.90 -6.44
CA VAL A 222 -5.36 -9.39 -7.74
C VAL A 222 -5.13 -7.88 -7.60
N PRO A 223 -3.90 -7.37 -7.80
CA PRO A 223 -3.65 -5.95 -7.76
C PRO A 223 -4.45 -5.22 -8.84
N SER A 224 -5.03 -4.08 -8.49
CA SER A 224 -5.78 -3.25 -9.44
C SER A 224 -4.89 -2.53 -10.45
N SER A 225 -3.62 -2.29 -10.13
CA SER A 225 -2.68 -1.58 -11.00
C SER A 225 -1.92 -2.57 -11.89
N LEU A 226 -1.62 -2.15 -13.12
CA LEU A 226 -0.89 -2.99 -14.07
C LEU A 226 0.54 -3.24 -13.58
N GLU A 227 1.17 -2.23 -13.01
CA GLU A 227 2.54 -2.24 -12.49
C GLU A 227 2.70 -3.26 -11.37
N ALA A 228 1.73 -3.31 -10.44
CA ALA A 228 1.75 -4.26 -9.33
C ALA A 228 1.51 -5.69 -9.82
N ARG A 229 0.65 -5.89 -10.83
CA ARG A 229 0.44 -7.20 -11.47
C ARG A 229 1.71 -7.68 -12.18
N LEU A 230 2.33 -6.83 -12.99
CA LEU A 230 3.58 -7.13 -13.68
C LEU A 230 4.69 -7.49 -12.69
N LEU A 231 4.79 -6.74 -11.59
CA LEU A 231 5.78 -7.02 -10.55
C LEU A 231 5.52 -8.36 -9.85
N ARG A 232 4.27 -8.68 -9.49
CA ARG A 232 3.93 -10.01 -8.93
C ARG A 232 4.25 -11.14 -9.90
N GLN A 233 3.95 -10.95 -11.18
CA GLN A 233 4.23 -11.93 -12.21
C GLN A 233 5.75 -12.13 -12.38
N ALA A 234 6.53 -11.05 -12.41
CA ALA A 234 7.98 -11.12 -12.48
C ALA A 234 8.58 -11.83 -11.27
N ALA A 235 8.10 -11.51 -10.05
CA ALA A 235 8.55 -12.15 -8.82
C ALA A 235 8.24 -13.67 -8.79
N LEU A 236 7.12 -14.08 -9.39
CA LEU A 236 6.75 -15.49 -9.54
C LEU A 236 7.66 -16.24 -10.54
N VAL A 237 8.12 -15.55 -11.59
CA VAL A 237 8.98 -16.15 -12.63
C VAL A 237 10.44 -16.21 -12.17
N ASP A 238 10.95 -15.13 -11.59
CA ASP A 238 12.30 -15.04 -11.06
C ASP A 238 12.36 -13.93 -9.99
N PHE A 239 12.23 -14.35 -8.73
CA PHE A 239 12.26 -13.45 -7.59
C PHE A 239 13.61 -12.73 -7.45
N GLU A 240 14.72 -13.43 -7.63
CA GLU A 240 16.06 -12.87 -7.42
C GLU A 240 16.33 -11.74 -8.42
N LEU A 241 16.03 -11.98 -9.71
CA LEU A 241 16.17 -10.96 -10.75
C LEU A 241 15.20 -9.79 -10.51
N THR A 242 13.97 -10.07 -10.10
CA THR A 242 12.98 -9.03 -9.77
C THR A 242 13.47 -8.14 -8.62
N ALA A 243 13.91 -8.75 -7.52
CA ALA A 243 14.43 -8.04 -6.36
C ALA A 243 15.69 -7.24 -6.72
N HIS A 244 16.58 -7.81 -7.53
CA HIS A 244 17.76 -7.11 -8.03
C HIS A 244 17.39 -5.88 -8.88
N LEU A 245 16.42 -5.99 -9.79
CA LEU A 245 15.98 -4.87 -10.62
C LEU A 245 15.30 -3.77 -9.80
N VAL A 246 14.41 -4.13 -8.86
CA VAL A 246 13.78 -3.14 -7.99
C VAL A 246 14.82 -2.41 -7.14
N ARG A 247 15.78 -3.13 -6.55
CA ARG A 247 16.85 -2.52 -5.76
C ARG A 247 17.76 -1.65 -6.61
N SER A 248 18.25 -2.15 -7.73
CA SER A 248 19.21 -1.44 -8.57
C SER A 248 18.63 -0.24 -9.31
N LEU A 249 17.40 -0.35 -9.81
CA LEU A 249 16.77 0.71 -10.60
C LEU A 249 15.98 1.71 -9.77
N LEU A 250 15.47 1.30 -8.60
CA LEU A 250 14.61 2.15 -7.78
C LEU A 250 15.20 2.44 -6.41
N LEU A 251 15.46 1.42 -5.59
CA LEU A 251 15.83 1.65 -4.18
C LEU A 251 17.23 2.20 -3.97
N LEU A 252 18.18 1.88 -4.84
CA LEU A 252 19.52 2.49 -4.82
C LEU A 252 19.50 3.89 -5.44
N ARG A 253 18.63 4.15 -6.41
CA ARG A 253 18.64 5.39 -7.19
C ARG A 253 17.83 6.51 -6.55
N VAL A 254 16.65 6.22 -6.01
CA VAL A 254 15.78 7.21 -5.36
C VAL A 254 16.50 7.97 -4.23
N PRO A 255 17.27 7.32 -3.32
CA PRO A 255 18.02 8.02 -2.28
C PRO A 255 19.11 8.95 -2.80
N LEU A 256 19.72 8.65 -3.95
CA LEU A 256 20.76 9.51 -4.56
C LEU A 256 20.20 10.87 -4.99
N PHE A 257 18.89 10.94 -5.22
CA PHE A 257 18.17 12.17 -5.58
C PHE A 257 17.42 12.78 -4.40
N ALA A 258 17.72 12.35 -3.18
CA ALA A 258 17.16 12.96 -1.99
C ALA A 258 17.92 14.25 -1.66
N PRO A 259 17.24 15.31 -1.19
CA PRO A 259 17.92 16.47 -0.61
C PRO A 259 18.84 16.04 0.54
N ARG A 260 20.01 16.69 0.68
CA ARG A 260 21.04 16.31 1.68
C ARG A 260 20.50 16.19 3.11
N ALA A 261 19.51 17.01 3.47
CA ALA A 261 18.88 16.97 4.79
C ALA A 261 18.08 15.68 5.08
N VAL A 262 17.62 14.95 4.05
CA VAL A 262 16.90 13.67 4.20
C VAL A 262 17.85 12.48 4.32
N SER A 263 19.13 12.65 3.97
CA SER A 263 20.12 11.57 3.96
C SER A 263 20.66 11.23 5.35
N ARG A 264 20.08 11.79 6.42
CA ARG A 264 20.46 11.44 7.79
C ARG A 264 20.11 9.96 8.05
N PRO A 265 21.04 9.16 8.60
CA PRO A 265 20.74 7.80 9.01
C PRO A 265 19.58 7.82 10.02
N GLY A 266 18.57 6.97 9.80
CA GLY A 266 17.35 6.91 10.62
C GLY A 266 16.25 7.90 10.25
N GLY A 267 16.42 8.73 9.21
CA GLY A 267 15.36 9.63 8.74
C GLY A 267 14.21 8.92 8.01
N LYS A 268 13.13 9.67 7.72
CA LYS A 268 11.92 9.19 6.99
C LYS A 268 12.24 8.52 5.64
N LEU A 269 13.32 8.91 4.97
CA LEU A 269 13.77 8.23 3.75
C LEU A 269 14.31 6.83 4.04
N ALA A 270 15.12 6.67 5.07
CA ALA A 270 15.65 5.37 5.46
C ALA A 270 14.52 4.43 5.91
N GLU A 271 13.50 4.97 6.58
CA GLU A 271 12.24 4.26 6.87
C GLU A 271 11.52 3.82 5.60
N LEU A 272 11.27 4.73 4.65
CA LEU A 272 10.65 4.39 3.37
C LEU A 272 11.45 3.33 2.60
N MET A 273 12.79 3.39 2.60
CA MET A 273 13.62 2.37 1.93
C MET A 273 13.52 1.01 2.62
N ARG A 274 13.48 0.97 3.96
CA ARG A 274 13.23 -0.27 4.73
C ARG A 274 11.83 -0.84 4.45
N GLU A 275 10.81 0.01 4.41
CA GLU A 275 9.44 -0.39 4.03
C GLU A 275 9.43 -0.99 2.62
N CYS A 276 10.14 -0.38 1.66
CA CYS A 276 10.22 -0.89 0.29
C CYS A 276 10.98 -2.22 0.22
N ASP A 277 12.10 -2.37 0.93
CA ASP A 277 12.83 -3.65 0.97
C ASP A 277 11.97 -4.75 1.60
N ALA A 278 11.25 -4.46 2.69
CA ALA A 278 10.30 -5.40 3.29
C ALA A 278 9.17 -5.77 2.31
N ALA A 279 8.65 -4.80 1.56
CA ALA A 279 7.67 -5.05 0.51
C ALA A 279 8.22 -5.95 -0.61
N VAL A 280 9.48 -5.76 -1.03
CA VAL A 280 10.14 -6.64 -2.00
C VAL A 280 10.28 -8.05 -1.43
N GLU A 281 10.75 -8.20 -0.20
CA GLU A 281 10.90 -9.52 0.43
C GLU A 281 9.57 -10.26 0.57
N SER A 282 8.46 -9.54 0.82
CA SER A 282 7.11 -10.16 0.88
C SER A 282 6.64 -10.74 -0.46
N LEU A 283 7.26 -10.36 -1.58
CA LEU A 283 6.98 -10.94 -2.90
C LEU A 283 7.66 -12.29 -3.10
N ASN A 284 8.60 -12.67 -2.24
CA ASN A 284 9.31 -13.92 -2.35
C ASN A 284 8.33 -15.09 -2.22
N PRO A 285 8.16 -15.92 -3.26
CA PRO A 285 7.23 -17.05 -3.19
C PRO A 285 7.66 -18.09 -2.13
N HIS A 286 8.91 -18.05 -1.70
CA HIS A 286 9.48 -18.95 -0.70
C HIS A 286 9.54 -18.36 0.72
N SER A 287 9.20 -17.08 0.91
CA SER A 287 9.17 -16.53 2.28
C SER A 287 8.02 -17.16 3.05
N SER A 288 8.34 -17.89 4.12
CA SER A 288 7.37 -18.35 5.10
C SER A 288 6.89 -17.22 6.01
N THR A 289 7.58 -16.08 5.99
CA THR A 289 7.28 -14.91 6.80
C THR A 289 5.98 -14.27 6.34
N PRO A 290 4.97 -14.11 7.22
CA PRO A 290 3.79 -13.34 6.89
C PRO A 290 4.20 -11.88 6.59
N PRO A 291 3.54 -11.20 5.62
CA PRO A 291 3.82 -9.79 5.35
C PRO A 291 3.54 -8.95 6.62
N PRO A 292 4.30 -7.87 6.85
CA PRO A 292 4.05 -6.95 7.96
C PRO A 292 2.64 -6.34 7.81
N SER A 293 1.91 -6.28 8.92
CA SER A 293 0.58 -5.68 9.06
C SER A 293 0.59 -4.19 8.72
#